data_AF-A0A218ZWF8-F1
#
_entry.id   AF-A0A218ZWF8-F1
#
_cell.length_a   1.000
_cell.length_b   1.000
_cell.length_c   1.000
_cell.angle_alpha   90.00
_cell.angle_beta   90.00
_cell.angle_gamma   90.00
#
_symmetry.space_group_name_H-M   'P 1'
#
loop_
_entity.id
_entity.type
_entity.pdbx_description
1 polymer ?
#
loop_
_entity_poly.entity_id
_entity_poly.type
_entity_poly.pdbx_seq_one_letter_code
_entity_poly.pdbx_strand_id
1 'polypeptide(L)'
;MKVLVFAKQIPEINSIGFDPVTNRIIRANVPLLMNPFDRKAVEEALRIKEKLVWETAVATMGPPSSAEIINLSLMMGIDRGFLLTDRAFGGSDTLVTARILSKFVSQYKPDLVLMGKYSLDGETSQVPPELAKICNFSFKSSVSKLTINGDLCTVEQDSERSIITYELRFPAVISVSEKINRARGVAQGTPDMSGKIEIVDANKLGLKVSGTGDSPTVVAGTEHVESKRKVHFIGPEENVYETIMQIIAKRYSDDTEIAHNHPEGKNGIALCIAVSDRSIAMEIASKNLQLAEEGGFSAVVLGYIEPAELKGMPADHYVFVQEEDSRCMAKFISGYIRKREPSFVLYPSTVEGREIAGFVAADLGLGLTADCVDLRIDGGKLIQYKPAFGGGIIARIYSKTSPQMATVRPGIFKRMQSDGEFSVEVAGSSECTGNAKKISEVNVPPQFKPLNQSRVVVAVGKGIKKPDNVKEAVQLAEKLDASIGATRPVVDLGWMPRQQQIGLTGISISPDVYIAIGISGHDNHVVGTRYAKKIIAVNNDPNAPIFQYADYGIVLDSMEFIRGFVKHLGI
;
A
#
# COMPACT_ATOMS: atom_id res chain seq x y z
N MET A 1 14.81 2.19 28.61
CA MET A 1 14.75 2.10 27.14
C MET A 1 14.00 3.31 26.59
N LYS A 2 14.17 3.61 25.30
CA LYS A 2 13.63 4.78 24.60
C LYS A 2 12.77 4.38 23.42
N VAL A 3 11.58 4.99 23.31
CA VAL A 3 10.73 4.91 22.12
C VAL A 3 10.80 6.23 21.37
N LEU A 4 11.15 6.18 20.09
CA LEU A 4 11.07 7.32 19.19
C LEU A 4 9.93 7.12 18.19
N VAL A 5 9.07 8.11 18.04
CA VAL A 5 8.03 8.13 17.01
C VAL A 5 8.43 9.12 15.92
N PHE A 6 8.47 8.70 14.66
CA PHE A 6 8.47 9.64 13.55
C PHE A 6 7.04 9.87 13.08
N ALA A 7 6.63 11.13 13.06
CA ALA A 7 5.30 11.54 12.61
C ALA A 7 5.40 12.53 11.45
N LYS A 8 4.50 12.42 10.48
CA LYS A 8 4.40 13.30 9.31
C LYS A 8 3.14 14.14 9.37
N GLN A 9 3.28 15.43 9.09
CA GLN A 9 2.16 16.33 8.83
C GLN A 9 1.76 16.18 7.35
N ILE A 10 0.46 15.99 7.12
CA ILE A 10 -0.10 15.82 5.77
C ILE A 10 -1.28 16.77 5.58
N PRO A 11 -1.60 17.16 4.33
CA PRO A 11 -2.86 17.83 4.05
C PRO A 11 -4.04 16.90 4.28
N GLU A 12 -5.18 17.48 4.66
CA GLU A 12 -6.45 16.77 4.68
C GLU A 12 -6.88 16.44 3.25
N ILE A 13 -6.80 15.16 2.88
CA ILE A 13 -6.96 14.68 1.50
C ILE A 13 -8.29 15.11 0.86
N ASN A 14 -9.38 15.13 1.64
CA ASN A 14 -10.71 15.50 1.14
C ASN A 14 -10.91 17.02 0.98
N SER A 15 -10.00 17.83 1.52
CA SER A 15 -10.06 19.29 1.47
C SER A 15 -9.15 19.86 0.37
N ILE A 16 -8.53 18.99 -0.44
CA ILE A 16 -7.63 19.38 -1.53
C ILE A 16 -8.44 19.81 -2.76
N GLY A 17 -8.32 21.08 -3.13
CA GLY A 17 -8.84 21.61 -4.39
C GLY A 17 -7.80 21.58 -5.51
N PHE A 18 -8.29 21.69 -6.75
CA PHE A 18 -7.46 21.73 -7.96
C PHE A 18 -7.77 22.97 -8.77
N ASP A 19 -6.72 23.61 -9.28
CA ASP A 19 -6.85 24.73 -10.21
C ASP A 19 -7.35 24.19 -11.56
N PRO A 20 -8.49 24.66 -12.08
CA PRO A 20 -9.14 24.09 -13.25
C PRO A 20 -8.40 24.36 -14.57
N VAL A 21 -7.41 25.27 -14.57
CA VAL A 21 -6.63 25.63 -15.76
C VAL A 21 -5.29 24.89 -15.76
N THR A 22 -4.60 24.91 -14.62
CA THR A 22 -3.25 24.34 -14.49
C THR A 22 -3.23 22.89 -14.02
N ASN A 23 -4.37 22.36 -13.54
CA ASN A 23 -4.50 21.05 -12.90
C ASN A 23 -3.55 20.84 -11.70
N ARG A 24 -3.09 21.93 -11.09
CA ARG A 24 -2.24 21.91 -9.91
C ARG A 24 -3.07 21.98 -8.64
N ILE A 25 -2.55 21.41 -7.55
CA ILE A 25 -3.16 21.50 -6.23
C ILE A 25 -3.25 22.95 -5.77
N ILE A 26 -4.43 23.38 -5.35
CA ILE A 26 -4.63 24.61 -4.58
C ILE A 26 -4.23 24.31 -3.15
N ARG A 27 -3.05 24.78 -2.74
CA ARG A 27 -2.50 24.54 -1.39
C ARG A 27 -2.99 25.55 -0.35
N ALA A 28 -3.61 26.65 -0.77
CA ALA A 28 -4.12 27.66 0.13
C ALA A 28 -5.29 27.10 0.96
N ASN A 29 -5.26 27.33 2.28
CA ASN A 29 -6.33 26.97 3.21
C ASN A 29 -6.67 25.47 3.32
N VAL A 30 -5.80 24.56 2.86
CA VAL A 30 -5.97 23.12 3.11
C VAL A 30 -5.54 22.82 4.55
N PRO A 31 -6.42 22.30 5.42
CA PRO A 31 -6.05 21.93 6.78
C PRO A 31 -4.90 20.93 6.77
N LEU A 32 -3.94 21.12 7.67
CA LEU A 32 -2.85 20.19 7.91
C LEU A 32 -3.14 19.39 9.17
N LEU A 33 -2.90 18.09 9.13
CA LEU A 33 -3.05 17.22 10.28
C LEU A 33 -1.89 16.24 10.41
N MET A 34 -1.75 15.65 11.59
CA MET A 34 -0.88 14.50 11.78
C MET A 34 -1.46 13.30 11.02
N ASN A 35 -0.64 12.65 10.20
CA ASN A 35 -1.04 11.43 9.51
C ASN A 35 -1.71 10.43 10.47
N PRO A 36 -2.92 9.90 10.16
CA PRO A 36 -3.68 9.08 11.10
C PRO A 36 -2.95 7.84 11.62
N PHE A 37 -2.12 7.21 10.81
CA PHE A 37 -1.29 6.08 11.24
C PHE A 37 -0.18 6.51 12.22
N ASP A 38 0.44 7.66 11.97
CA ASP A 38 1.46 8.20 12.88
C ASP A 38 0.85 8.62 14.22
N ARG A 39 -0.39 9.11 14.22
CA ARG A 39 -1.14 9.39 15.45
C ARG A 39 -1.35 8.14 16.31
N LYS A 40 -1.54 6.97 15.68
CA LYS A 40 -1.60 5.68 16.36
C LYS A 40 -0.22 5.21 16.84
N ALA A 41 0.84 5.52 16.11
CA ALA A 41 2.22 5.27 16.56
C ALA A 41 2.55 6.11 17.82
N VAL A 42 2.10 7.37 17.86
CA VAL A 42 2.20 8.23 19.07
C VAL A 42 1.43 7.62 20.25
N GLU A 43 0.18 7.19 20.03
CA GLU A 43 -0.58 6.49 21.08
C GLU A 43 0.14 5.22 21.57
N GLU A 44 0.71 4.43 20.67
CA GLU A 44 1.37 3.19 21.07
C GLU A 44 2.64 3.47 21.90
N ALA A 45 3.38 4.53 21.58
CA ALA A 45 4.48 4.99 22.42
C ALA A 45 4.01 5.39 23.84
N LEU A 46 2.87 6.07 23.95
CA LEU A 46 2.29 6.43 25.25
C LEU A 46 1.86 5.19 26.05
N ARG A 47 1.24 4.21 25.40
CA ARG A 47 0.87 2.94 26.04
C ARG A 47 2.11 2.17 26.52
N ILE A 48 3.21 2.22 25.78
CA ILE A 48 4.50 1.65 26.21
C ILE A 48 5.04 2.41 27.42
N LYS A 49 5.01 3.75 27.40
CA LYS A 49 5.41 4.58 28.54
C LYS A 49 4.60 4.27 29.80
N GLU A 50 3.28 4.16 29.68
CA GLU A 50 2.40 3.85 30.81
C GLU A 50 2.66 2.47 31.41
N LYS A 51 2.98 1.47 30.58
CA LYS A 51 3.21 0.09 31.01
C LYS A 51 4.62 -0.19 31.48
N LEU A 52 5.63 0.40 30.82
CA LEU A 52 7.04 0.05 30.99
C LEU A 52 7.92 1.21 31.45
N VAL A 53 7.35 2.43 31.54
CA VAL A 53 8.06 3.65 31.99
C VAL A 53 9.27 3.99 31.10
N TRP A 54 9.15 3.75 29.80
CA TRP A 54 10.17 4.13 28.81
C TRP A 54 10.08 5.63 28.49
N GLU A 55 11.22 6.25 28.19
CA GLU A 55 11.25 7.62 27.67
C GLU A 55 10.63 7.64 26.26
N THR A 56 9.75 8.61 26.01
CA THR A 56 9.11 8.79 24.71
C THR A 56 9.54 10.07 24.03
N ALA A 57 9.90 9.97 22.77
CA ALA A 57 10.17 11.11 21.91
C ALA A 57 9.30 11.05 20.65
N VAL A 58 8.94 12.22 20.15
CA VAL A 58 8.39 12.38 18.79
C VAL A 58 9.32 13.28 17.99
N ALA A 59 9.54 12.92 16.73
CA ALA A 59 10.29 13.71 15.77
C ALA A 59 9.50 13.87 14.47
N THR A 60 9.57 15.06 13.86
CA THR A 60 9.01 15.29 12.52
C THR A 60 10.05 15.92 11.63
N MET A 61 10.17 15.44 10.39
CA MET A 61 10.91 16.14 9.34
C MET A 61 9.93 16.95 8.51
N GLY A 62 10.09 18.27 8.50
CA GLY A 62 9.13 19.13 7.82
C GLY A 62 9.44 20.63 7.94
N PRO A 63 8.61 21.47 7.31
CA PRO A 63 8.67 22.92 7.51
C PRO A 63 8.36 23.31 8.97
N PRO A 64 8.64 24.56 9.37
CA PRO A 64 8.33 25.06 10.72
C PRO A 64 6.88 24.82 11.18
N SER A 65 5.91 24.83 10.28
CA SER A 65 4.49 24.55 10.58
C SER A 65 4.26 23.13 11.13
N SER A 66 5.16 22.19 10.87
CA SER A 66 5.06 20.82 11.39
C SER A 66 5.33 20.73 12.90
N ALA A 67 5.79 21.82 13.53
CA ALA A 67 5.82 21.94 14.99
C ALA A 67 4.43 21.71 15.62
N GLU A 68 3.34 22.00 14.91
CA GLU A 68 1.97 21.82 15.39
C GLU A 68 1.67 20.36 15.78
N ILE A 69 2.09 19.39 14.95
CA ILE A 69 1.84 17.97 15.24
C ILE A 69 2.74 17.45 16.37
N ILE A 70 3.93 18.02 16.56
CA ILE A 70 4.79 17.72 17.71
C ILE A 70 4.14 18.27 18.98
N ASN A 71 3.66 19.50 18.95
CA ASN A 71 2.96 20.11 20.08
C ASN A 71 1.75 19.26 20.50
N LEU A 72 0.95 18.82 19.52
CA LEU A 72 -0.15 17.89 19.76
C LEU A 72 0.32 16.61 20.47
N SER A 73 1.42 15.98 20.02
CA SER A 73 2.00 14.80 20.66
C SER A 73 2.50 15.06 22.09
N LEU A 74 3.13 16.22 22.35
CA LEU A 74 3.57 16.62 23.69
C LEU A 74 2.36 16.82 24.62
N MET A 75 1.30 17.45 24.12
CA MET A 75 0.03 17.62 24.85
C MET A 75 -0.68 16.28 25.12
N MET A 76 -0.50 15.27 24.25
CA MET A 76 -0.97 13.91 24.51
C MET A 76 -0.17 13.18 25.60
N GLY A 77 1.05 13.65 25.92
CA GLY A 77 1.88 13.12 27.01
C GLY A 77 3.27 12.60 26.61
N ILE A 78 3.73 12.83 25.37
CA ILE A 78 5.10 12.49 24.95
C ILE A 78 6.12 13.35 25.72
N ASP A 79 7.28 12.78 26.10
CA ASP A 79 8.28 13.47 26.92
C ASP A 79 9.08 14.52 26.16
N ARG A 80 9.47 14.22 24.91
CA ARG A 80 10.36 15.05 24.10
C ARG A 80 9.85 15.25 22.67
N GLY A 81 10.03 16.45 22.13
CA GLY A 81 9.60 16.80 20.78
C GLY A 81 10.74 17.41 19.97
N PHE A 82 10.95 16.91 18.74
CA PHE A 82 12.05 17.35 17.88
C PHE A 82 11.56 17.71 16.48
N LEU A 83 11.82 18.94 16.03
CA LEU A 83 11.54 19.37 14.67
C LEU A 83 12.83 19.32 13.84
N LEU A 84 12.91 18.35 12.94
CA LEU A 84 13.99 18.18 11.98
C LEU A 84 13.69 19.08 10.78
N THR A 85 14.26 20.28 10.76
CA THR A 85 13.92 21.29 9.75
C THR A 85 15.16 22.01 9.24
N ASP A 86 15.29 22.02 7.92
CA ASP A 86 16.33 22.73 7.19
C ASP A 86 15.82 22.95 5.75
N ARG A 87 16.22 24.04 5.10
CA ARG A 87 15.92 24.26 3.68
C ARG A 87 16.52 23.14 2.82
N ALA A 88 17.67 22.62 3.22
CA ALA A 88 18.37 21.53 2.56
C ALA A 88 17.57 20.22 2.51
N PHE A 89 16.62 19.99 3.43
CA PHE A 89 15.80 18.77 3.45
C PHE A 89 14.62 18.80 2.46
N GLY A 90 14.28 19.98 1.95
CA GLY A 90 13.13 20.18 1.07
C GLY A 90 13.21 19.36 -0.22
N GLY A 91 12.08 18.75 -0.59
CA GLY A 91 11.96 17.96 -1.82
C GLY A 91 12.67 16.60 -1.82
N SER A 92 13.05 16.11 -0.63
CA SER A 92 13.57 14.75 -0.45
C SER A 92 12.52 13.70 -0.83
N ASP A 93 12.95 12.67 -1.54
CA ASP A 93 12.21 11.42 -1.68
C ASP A 93 12.39 10.52 -0.45
N THR A 94 11.87 9.29 -0.51
CA THR A 94 11.85 8.38 0.65
C THR A 94 13.25 7.98 1.10
N LEU A 95 14.14 7.64 0.17
CA LEU A 95 15.50 7.22 0.50
C LEU A 95 16.29 8.35 1.16
N VAL A 96 16.21 9.57 0.62
CA VAL A 96 16.89 10.72 1.24
C VAL A 96 16.26 11.06 2.59
N THR A 97 14.94 10.97 2.72
CA THR A 97 14.24 11.11 4.00
C THR A 97 14.77 10.09 5.01
N ALA A 98 14.82 8.80 4.66
CA ALA A 98 15.32 7.73 5.53
C ALA A 98 16.78 7.96 5.95
N ARG A 99 17.64 8.48 5.06
CA ARG A 99 19.02 8.87 5.38
C ARG A 99 19.11 10.03 6.38
N ILE A 100 18.26 11.05 6.26
CA ILE A 100 18.19 12.15 7.23
C ILE A 100 17.71 11.63 8.58
N LEU A 101 16.63 10.86 8.61
CA LEU A 101 16.08 10.29 9.84
C LEU A 101 17.06 9.34 10.52
N SER A 102 17.85 8.56 9.75
CA SER A 102 18.85 7.64 10.32
C SER A 102 19.97 8.37 11.06
N LYS A 103 20.36 9.58 10.62
CA LYS A 103 21.31 10.43 11.37
C LYS A 103 20.75 10.82 12.72
N PHE A 104 19.48 11.23 12.77
CA PHE A 104 18.84 11.53 14.05
C PHE A 104 18.73 10.28 14.95
N VAL A 105 18.36 9.13 14.40
CA VAL A 105 18.34 7.84 15.13
C VAL A 105 19.71 7.51 15.71
N SER A 106 20.80 7.71 14.96
CA SER A 106 22.16 7.43 15.44
C SER A 106 22.60 8.31 16.61
N GLN A 107 22.11 9.55 16.67
CA GLN A 107 22.39 10.50 17.75
C GLN A 107 21.50 10.25 18.98
N TYR A 108 20.18 10.05 18.76
CA TYR A 108 19.21 9.86 19.84
C TYR A 108 19.30 8.46 20.50
N LYS A 109 19.69 7.45 19.71
CA LYS A 109 19.85 6.04 20.08
C LYS A 109 18.59 5.43 20.72
N PRO A 110 17.45 5.36 19.99
CA PRO A 110 16.25 4.70 20.48
C PRO A 110 16.39 3.16 20.45
N ASP A 111 15.72 2.49 21.39
CA ASP A 111 15.59 1.02 21.38
C ASP A 111 14.45 0.59 20.42
N LEU A 112 13.41 1.42 20.31
CA LEU A 112 12.28 1.19 19.42
C LEU A 112 11.93 2.46 18.65
N VAL A 113 11.80 2.33 17.33
CA VAL A 113 11.25 3.37 16.46
C VAL A 113 9.85 2.96 15.99
N LEU A 114 8.86 3.81 16.21
CA LEU A 114 7.50 3.63 15.70
C LEU A 114 7.20 4.63 14.58
N MET A 115 6.56 4.15 13.52
CA MET A 115 6.12 4.95 12.37
C MET A 115 4.73 4.48 11.93
N GLY A 116 3.95 5.29 11.23
CA GLY A 116 2.76 4.79 10.53
C GLY A 116 3.11 3.91 9.32
N LYS A 117 2.20 3.03 8.92
CA LYS A 117 2.35 2.13 7.75
C LYS A 117 2.69 2.89 6.46
N TYR A 118 2.02 4.00 6.22
CA TYR A 118 2.29 4.97 5.15
C TYR A 118 1.63 6.31 5.51
N SER A 119 1.86 7.34 4.69
CA SER A 119 1.13 8.60 4.78
C SER A 119 0.03 8.65 3.72
N LEU A 120 -1.16 9.16 4.07
CA LEU A 120 -2.32 9.13 3.15
C LEU A 120 -2.15 9.97 1.87
N ASP A 121 -1.25 10.94 1.90
CA ASP A 121 -0.93 11.80 0.74
C ASP A 121 0.00 11.12 -0.28
N GLY A 122 0.82 10.16 0.16
CA GLY A 122 1.87 9.55 -0.67
C GLY A 122 1.82 8.03 -0.79
N GLU A 123 1.23 7.31 0.16
CA GLU A 123 1.00 5.85 0.13
C GLU A 123 2.25 5.02 -0.23
N THR A 124 3.44 5.44 0.22
CA THR A 124 4.71 4.84 -0.20
C THR A 124 5.11 3.59 0.58
N SER A 125 4.99 3.61 1.92
CA SER A 125 5.48 2.55 2.83
C SER A 125 6.98 2.23 2.74
N GLN A 126 7.80 3.14 2.20
CA GLN A 126 9.23 2.89 1.92
C GLN A 126 10.17 3.37 3.03
N VAL A 127 9.86 4.50 3.68
CA VAL A 127 10.76 5.09 4.70
C VAL A 127 11.02 4.14 5.87
N PRO A 128 10.02 3.41 6.43
CA PRO A 128 10.28 2.48 7.53
C PRO A 128 11.27 1.34 7.19
N PRO A 129 11.11 0.55 6.10
CA PRO A 129 12.10 -0.47 5.75
C PRO A 129 13.46 0.13 5.36
N GLU A 130 13.49 1.26 4.64
CA GLU A 130 14.74 1.95 4.28
C GLU A 130 15.52 2.37 5.53
N LEU A 131 14.84 3.01 6.50
CA LEU A 131 15.43 3.41 7.78
C LEU A 131 15.97 2.21 8.54
N ALA A 132 15.20 1.12 8.63
CA ALA A 132 15.63 -0.08 9.33
C ALA A 132 16.85 -0.74 8.68
N LYS A 133 16.94 -0.72 7.34
CA LYS A 133 18.12 -1.19 6.62
C LYS A 133 19.34 -0.31 6.90
N ILE A 134 19.19 1.01 6.82
CA ILE A 134 20.29 1.97 7.04
C ILE A 134 20.82 1.88 8.49
N CYS A 135 19.93 1.75 9.47
CA CYS A 135 20.29 1.62 10.88
C CYS A 135 20.69 0.20 11.30
N ASN A 136 20.50 -0.80 10.42
CA ASN A 136 20.60 -2.22 10.75
C ASN A 136 19.72 -2.66 11.93
N PHE A 137 18.50 -2.14 12.01
CA PHE A 137 17.51 -2.51 13.04
C PHE A 137 16.63 -3.67 12.55
N SER A 138 16.06 -4.43 13.49
CA SER A 138 14.99 -5.39 13.17
C SER A 138 13.76 -4.64 12.63
N PHE A 139 12.96 -5.27 11.77
CA PHE A 139 11.84 -4.58 11.14
C PHE A 139 10.66 -5.48 10.83
N LYS A 140 9.46 -4.97 11.10
CA LYS A 140 8.21 -5.42 10.48
C LYS A 140 7.26 -4.25 10.23
N SER A 141 6.54 -4.33 9.12
CA SER A 141 5.54 -3.35 8.72
C SER A 141 4.11 -3.79 9.06
N SER A 142 3.13 -2.90 8.88
CA SER A 142 1.70 -3.20 9.07
C SER A 142 1.35 -3.91 10.39
N VAL A 143 2.02 -3.54 11.49
CA VAL A 143 1.85 -4.19 12.78
C VAL A 143 0.54 -3.76 13.44
N SER A 144 -0.32 -4.74 13.74
CA SER A 144 -1.62 -4.58 14.38
C SER A 144 -1.60 -4.84 15.88
N LYS A 145 -0.52 -5.42 16.40
CA LYS A 145 -0.31 -5.63 17.83
C LYS A 145 1.17 -5.70 18.15
N LEU A 146 1.56 -5.11 19.27
CA LEU A 146 2.92 -5.12 19.79
C LEU A 146 2.89 -5.53 21.26
N THR A 147 3.70 -6.53 21.60
CA THR A 147 3.97 -6.95 22.98
C THR A 147 5.47 -6.92 23.20
N ILE A 148 5.92 -6.26 24.27
CA ILE A 148 7.34 -6.14 24.63
C ILE A 148 7.62 -7.06 25.82
N ASN A 149 8.65 -7.89 25.70
CA ASN A 149 9.08 -8.87 26.69
C ASN A 149 10.60 -8.77 26.89
N GLY A 150 11.04 -7.92 27.83
CA GLY A 150 12.47 -7.68 28.05
C GLY A 150 13.14 -7.09 26.80
N ASP A 151 14.17 -7.75 26.31
CA ASP A 151 14.97 -7.32 25.14
C ASP A 151 14.38 -7.76 23.78
N LEU A 152 13.23 -8.43 23.80
CA LEU A 152 12.50 -8.91 22.64
C LEU A 152 11.13 -8.25 22.55
N CYS A 153 10.57 -8.23 21.34
CA CYS A 153 9.16 -7.94 21.14
C CYS A 153 8.51 -8.98 20.22
N THR A 154 7.24 -9.22 20.46
CA THR A 154 6.37 -10.00 19.59
C THR A 154 5.40 -9.04 18.89
N VAL A 155 5.27 -9.18 17.58
CA VAL A 155 4.35 -8.37 16.77
C VAL A 155 3.40 -9.26 15.99
N GLU A 156 2.15 -8.82 15.85
CA GLU A 156 1.22 -9.36 14.86
C GLU A 156 1.22 -8.42 13.64
N GLN A 157 1.60 -8.94 12.48
CA GLN A 157 1.58 -8.23 11.20
C GLN A 157 0.29 -8.60 10.45
N ASP A 158 -0.47 -7.58 10.05
CA ASP A 158 -1.58 -7.78 9.10
C ASP A 158 -1.01 -7.98 7.69
N SER A 159 -1.23 -9.15 7.10
CA SER A 159 -1.01 -9.40 5.67
C SER A 159 -2.34 -9.36 4.91
N GLU A 160 -2.27 -9.48 3.59
CA GLU A 160 -3.44 -9.58 2.70
C GLU A 160 -4.31 -10.82 2.99
N ARG A 161 -3.74 -11.90 3.54
CA ARG A 161 -4.39 -13.21 3.69
C ARG A 161 -4.38 -13.75 5.11
N SER A 162 -3.57 -13.19 5.98
CA SER A 162 -3.30 -13.75 7.29
C SER A 162 -2.91 -12.68 8.29
N ILE A 163 -2.83 -13.10 9.55
CA ILE A 163 -2.14 -12.37 10.61
C ILE A 163 -0.94 -13.23 10.99
N ILE A 164 0.26 -12.68 10.82
CA ILE A 164 1.51 -13.41 11.05
C ILE A 164 2.16 -12.85 12.32
N THR A 165 2.51 -13.74 13.24
CA THR A 165 3.22 -13.36 14.47
C THR A 165 4.72 -13.50 14.25
N TYR A 166 5.47 -12.43 14.54
CA TYR A 166 6.93 -12.42 14.50
C TYR A 166 7.51 -12.07 15.87
N GLU A 167 8.68 -12.61 16.16
CA GLU A 167 9.55 -12.18 17.26
C GLU A 167 10.73 -11.37 16.69
N LEU A 168 10.99 -10.20 17.27
CA LEU A 168 12.06 -9.29 16.88
C LEU A 168 12.94 -8.94 18.08
N ARG A 169 14.21 -8.65 17.82
CA ARG A 169 15.13 -8.11 18.82
C ARG A 169 15.24 -6.59 18.72
N PHE A 170 15.43 -5.92 19.85
CA PHE A 170 15.85 -4.52 19.84
C PHE A 170 17.33 -4.38 19.40
N PRO A 171 17.71 -3.26 18.77
CA PRO A 171 16.83 -2.16 18.38
C PRO A 171 15.95 -2.50 17.16
N ALA A 172 14.73 -1.97 17.14
CA ALA A 172 13.72 -2.31 16.12
C ALA A 172 13.02 -1.06 15.54
N VAL A 173 12.64 -1.15 14.27
CA VAL A 173 11.69 -0.22 13.62
C VAL A 173 10.38 -0.98 13.39
N ILE A 174 9.26 -0.41 13.81
CA ILE A 174 7.93 -0.98 13.61
C ILE A 174 7.05 0.05 12.92
N SER A 175 6.50 -0.29 11.75
CA SER A 175 5.43 0.50 11.16
C SER A 175 4.07 -0.04 11.61
N VAL A 176 3.21 0.79 12.18
CA VAL A 176 1.92 0.36 12.75
C VAL A 176 0.77 0.46 11.76
N SER A 177 -0.16 -0.51 11.80
CA SER A 177 -1.40 -0.51 11.00
C SER A 177 -2.55 0.24 11.68
N GLU A 178 -3.70 0.33 11.02
CA GLU A 178 -4.92 0.92 11.58
C GLU A 178 -5.36 0.21 12.88
N LYS A 179 -5.01 -1.07 13.08
CA LYS A 179 -5.55 -1.89 14.18
C LYS A 179 -4.81 -1.76 15.52
N ILE A 180 -3.58 -1.22 15.51
CA ILE A 180 -2.70 -1.21 16.68
C ILE A 180 -3.38 -0.67 17.95
N ASN A 181 -4.15 0.41 17.78
CA ASN A 181 -4.91 1.06 18.85
C ASN A 181 -5.93 2.07 18.29
N ARG A 182 -6.67 2.69 19.22
CA ARG A 182 -7.43 3.93 18.98
C ARG A 182 -6.73 5.06 19.73
N ALA A 183 -6.14 5.99 18.98
CA ALA A 183 -5.41 7.11 19.57
C ALA A 183 -6.31 8.06 20.37
N ARG A 184 -5.90 8.36 21.61
CA ARG A 184 -6.60 9.27 22.53
C ARG A 184 -6.68 10.69 22.00
N GLY A 185 -7.63 11.48 22.51
CA GLY A 185 -7.66 12.92 22.31
C GLY A 185 -6.73 13.66 23.27
N VAL A 186 -6.58 14.97 23.09
CA VAL A 186 -5.98 15.84 24.10
C VAL A 186 -7.07 16.33 25.04
N ALA A 187 -6.82 16.33 26.34
CA ALA A 187 -7.78 16.82 27.33
C ALA A 187 -8.00 18.33 27.18
N GLN A 188 -9.24 18.77 27.38
CA GLN A 188 -9.56 20.20 27.34
C GLN A 188 -8.77 20.95 28.41
N GLY A 189 -8.21 22.10 28.06
CA GLY A 189 -7.40 22.91 28.98
C GLY A 189 -5.93 22.47 29.11
N THR A 190 -5.49 21.44 28.37
CA THR A 190 -4.05 21.11 28.28
C THR A 190 -3.29 22.31 27.71
N PRO A 191 -2.23 22.80 28.38
CA PRO A 191 -1.50 23.99 27.92
C PRO A 191 -0.74 23.72 26.62
N ASP A 192 -0.43 24.80 25.91
CA ASP A 192 0.49 24.77 24.77
C ASP A 192 1.90 24.35 25.23
N MET A 193 2.54 23.48 24.46
CA MET A 193 3.85 22.88 24.76
C MET A 193 4.89 23.20 23.68
N SER A 194 4.59 24.13 22.77
CA SER A 194 5.43 24.44 21.60
C SER A 194 6.83 24.94 22.00
N GLY A 195 6.94 25.63 23.14
CA GLY A 195 8.22 26.08 23.70
C GLY A 195 9.17 24.96 24.15
N LYS A 196 8.70 23.70 24.21
CA LYS A 196 9.53 22.52 24.52
C LYS A 196 10.08 21.82 23.28
N ILE A 197 9.75 22.30 22.07
CA ILE A 197 10.17 21.68 20.82
C ILE A 197 11.63 22.04 20.54
N GLU A 198 12.46 21.02 20.38
CA GLU A 198 13.86 21.17 20.02
C GLU A 198 14.03 21.18 18.49
N ILE A 199 14.65 22.23 17.95
CA ILE A 199 14.95 22.34 16.52
C ILE A 199 16.26 21.61 16.19
N VAL A 200 16.22 20.74 15.18
CA VAL A 200 17.37 19.97 14.68
C VAL A 200 17.56 20.25 13.19
N ASP A 201 18.61 20.99 12.83
CA ASP A 201 18.93 21.33 11.43
C ASP A 201 20.02 20.41 10.86
N ALA A 202 20.44 20.65 9.61
CA ALA A 202 21.47 19.83 8.95
C ALA A 202 22.82 19.88 9.68
N ASN A 203 23.16 21.03 10.26
CA ASN A 203 24.41 21.23 11.01
C ASN A 203 24.42 20.40 12.30
N LYS A 204 23.33 20.41 13.07
CA LYS A 204 23.17 19.59 14.28
C LYS A 204 23.21 18.09 13.96
N LEU A 205 22.72 17.67 12.80
CA LEU A 205 22.83 16.29 12.33
C LEU A 205 24.22 15.92 11.79
N GLY A 206 25.12 16.90 11.59
CA GLY A 206 26.40 16.69 10.93
C GLY A 206 26.24 16.15 9.51
N LEU A 207 25.19 16.59 8.81
CA LEU A 207 24.79 16.07 7.51
C LEU A 207 24.92 17.14 6.43
N LYS A 208 25.59 16.79 5.33
CA LYS A 208 25.55 17.57 4.09
C LYS A 208 24.63 16.83 3.11
N VAL A 209 23.47 17.42 2.81
CA VAL A 209 22.43 16.82 1.97
C VAL A 209 21.76 17.91 1.14
N SER A 210 21.30 17.56 -0.04
CA SER A 210 20.33 18.31 -0.83
C SER A 210 19.14 17.41 -1.10
N GLY A 211 17.97 17.73 -0.54
CA GLY A 211 16.77 16.91 -0.69
C GLY A 211 16.48 16.61 -2.16
N THR A 212 16.26 17.64 -2.98
CA THR A 212 16.02 17.48 -4.42
C THR A 212 17.23 16.98 -5.21
N GLY A 213 18.44 17.42 -4.84
CA GLY A 213 19.68 17.06 -5.53
C GLY A 213 19.99 15.58 -5.40
N ASP A 214 19.97 15.08 -4.17
CA ASP A 214 20.36 13.72 -3.79
C ASP A 214 19.23 12.71 -3.95
N SER A 215 17.98 13.16 -4.15
CA SER A 215 16.85 12.26 -4.40
C SER A 215 17.04 11.50 -5.71
N PRO A 216 17.06 10.16 -5.67
CA PRO A 216 17.15 9.35 -6.88
C PRO A 216 15.86 9.34 -7.71
N THR A 217 14.72 9.80 -7.20
CA THR A 217 13.48 9.93 -7.99
C THR A 217 13.17 11.38 -8.36
N VAL A 218 12.48 11.58 -9.50
CA VAL A 218 12.04 12.90 -9.97
C VAL A 218 10.61 12.85 -10.44
N VAL A 219 9.78 13.75 -9.92
CA VAL A 219 8.43 14.01 -10.43
C VAL A 219 8.52 14.91 -11.66
N ALA A 220 8.27 14.34 -12.84
CA ALA A 220 8.31 15.07 -14.12
C ALA A 220 7.04 15.87 -14.39
N GLY A 221 5.91 15.46 -13.80
CA GLY A 221 4.61 16.12 -13.99
C GLY A 221 3.50 15.44 -13.18
N THR A 222 2.35 16.11 -13.11
CA THR A 222 1.15 15.62 -12.40
C THR A 222 -0.10 15.88 -13.22
N GLU A 223 -0.99 14.92 -13.25
CA GLU A 223 -2.31 15.02 -13.91
C GLU A 223 -3.40 14.81 -12.87
N HIS A 224 -4.45 15.64 -12.90
CA HIS A 224 -5.62 15.51 -12.04
C HIS A 224 -6.56 14.42 -12.58
N VAL A 225 -7.06 13.56 -11.70
CA VAL A 225 -7.95 12.45 -12.04
C VAL A 225 -9.37 12.77 -11.56
N GLU A 226 -10.20 13.31 -12.46
CA GLU A 226 -11.63 13.43 -12.22
C GLU A 226 -12.38 12.17 -12.68
N SER A 227 -13.33 11.72 -11.87
CA SER A 227 -14.31 10.73 -12.31
C SER A 227 -15.21 11.35 -13.37
N LYS A 228 -15.12 10.87 -14.60
CA LYS A 228 -16.04 11.25 -15.70
C LYS A 228 -17.27 10.33 -15.79
N ARG A 229 -17.51 9.49 -14.78
CA ARG A 229 -18.60 8.50 -14.80
C ARG A 229 -19.95 9.20 -14.87
N LYS A 230 -20.83 8.64 -15.69
CA LYS A 230 -22.25 9.01 -15.76
C LYS A 230 -23.04 7.76 -15.46
N VAL A 231 -23.83 7.82 -14.40
CA VAL A 231 -24.65 6.68 -13.98
C VAL A 231 -25.75 6.42 -15.00
N HIS A 232 -25.84 5.17 -15.44
CA HIS A 232 -26.98 4.64 -16.17
C HIS A 232 -27.85 3.86 -15.18
N PHE A 233 -29.04 4.38 -14.90
CA PHE A 233 -29.98 3.68 -14.03
C PHE A 233 -30.63 2.53 -14.80
N ILE A 234 -30.50 1.31 -14.27
CA ILE A 234 -31.13 0.12 -14.84
C ILE A 234 -32.59 0.13 -14.41
N GLY A 235 -33.50 0.19 -15.39
CA GLY A 235 -34.93 0.29 -15.14
C GLY A 235 -35.55 -1.03 -14.68
N PRO A 236 -36.77 -1.00 -14.11
CA PRO A 236 -37.49 -2.22 -13.68
C PRO A 236 -37.88 -3.15 -14.84
N GLU A 237 -37.88 -2.66 -16.08
CA GLU A 237 -38.17 -3.46 -17.29
C GLU A 237 -36.96 -4.25 -17.78
N GLU A 238 -35.76 -3.90 -17.31
CA GLU A 238 -34.53 -4.64 -17.60
C GLU A 238 -34.32 -5.71 -16.51
N ASN A 239 -33.92 -6.91 -16.92
CA ASN A 239 -33.51 -7.93 -15.95
C ASN A 239 -32.16 -7.55 -15.36
N VAL A 240 -32.19 -6.81 -14.24
CA VAL A 240 -31.02 -6.33 -13.51
C VAL A 240 -29.97 -7.42 -13.31
N TYR A 241 -30.37 -8.62 -12.92
CA TYR A 241 -29.44 -9.70 -12.59
C TYR A 241 -28.71 -10.23 -13.84
N GLU A 242 -29.44 -10.41 -14.94
CA GLU A 242 -28.88 -10.81 -16.23
C GLU A 242 -27.91 -9.75 -16.77
N THR A 243 -28.27 -8.46 -16.69
CA THR A 243 -27.39 -7.35 -17.10
C THR A 243 -26.08 -7.35 -16.30
N ILE A 244 -26.15 -7.58 -14.98
CA ILE A 244 -24.93 -7.69 -14.15
C ILE A 244 -24.07 -8.88 -14.58
N MET A 245 -24.69 -10.05 -14.84
CA MET A 245 -23.97 -11.23 -15.30
C MET A 245 -23.28 -11.02 -16.65
N GLN A 246 -23.92 -10.32 -17.59
CA GLN A 246 -23.33 -9.96 -18.87
C GLN A 246 -22.14 -9.00 -18.71
N ILE A 247 -22.24 -8.01 -17.81
CA ILE A 247 -21.13 -7.10 -17.49
C ILE A 247 -19.93 -7.89 -16.93
N ILE A 248 -20.19 -8.82 -16.01
CA ILE A 248 -19.15 -9.68 -15.44
C ILE A 248 -18.52 -10.56 -16.52
N ALA A 249 -19.32 -11.30 -17.29
CA ALA A 249 -18.86 -12.24 -18.31
C ALA A 249 -18.01 -11.57 -19.41
N LYS A 250 -18.45 -10.40 -19.89
CA LYS A 250 -17.72 -9.62 -20.90
C LYS A 250 -16.29 -9.27 -20.46
N ARG A 251 -16.07 -9.08 -19.15
CA ARG A 251 -14.73 -8.78 -18.63
C ARG A 251 -13.85 -10.02 -18.52
N TYR A 252 -14.43 -11.18 -18.23
CA TYR A 252 -13.69 -12.45 -18.24
C TYR A 252 -13.15 -12.81 -19.63
N SER A 253 -13.89 -12.52 -20.71
CA SER A 253 -13.46 -12.85 -22.08
C SER A 253 -12.25 -12.04 -22.57
N ASP A 254 -11.99 -10.86 -21.99
CA ASP A 254 -10.90 -9.95 -22.41
C ASP A 254 -9.49 -10.44 -22.02
N ASP A 255 -9.36 -11.59 -21.33
CA ASP A 255 -8.12 -12.16 -20.75
C ASP A 255 -7.53 -13.35 -21.53
N THR A 256 -7.95 -13.59 -22.76
CA THR A 256 -7.49 -14.72 -23.58
C THR A 256 -6.17 -14.45 -24.34
N GLU A 257 -5.39 -13.47 -23.90
CA GLU A 257 -4.10 -13.13 -24.52
C GLU A 257 -3.04 -14.18 -24.14
N ILE A 258 -2.59 -14.95 -25.13
CA ILE A 258 -1.46 -15.86 -25.01
C ILE A 258 -0.19 -15.06 -25.30
N ALA A 259 0.71 -15.02 -24.33
CA ALA A 259 2.03 -14.44 -24.49
C ALA A 259 2.96 -15.48 -25.12
N HIS A 260 3.75 -15.05 -26.11
CA HIS A 260 4.77 -15.89 -26.74
C HIS A 260 6.13 -15.61 -26.12
N ASN A 261 7.00 -16.63 -26.05
CA ASN A 261 8.38 -16.42 -25.62
C ASN A 261 9.11 -15.54 -26.64
N HIS A 262 9.91 -14.60 -26.13
CA HIS A 262 10.72 -13.74 -26.99
C HIS A 262 12.17 -14.23 -27.01
N PRO A 263 12.89 -14.05 -28.13
CA PRO A 263 14.33 -14.29 -28.15
C PRO A 263 15.02 -13.39 -27.13
N GLU A 264 16.16 -13.83 -26.57
CA GLU A 264 16.92 -13.07 -25.57
C GLU A 264 17.03 -11.58 -25.96
N GLY A 265 16.56 -10.73 -25.04
CA GLY A 265 16.54 -9.29 -25.22
C GLY A 265 17.95 -8.73 -25.35
N LYS A 266 18.15 -7.90 -26.36
CA LYS A 266 19.45 -7.29 -26.65
C LYS A 266 19.80 -6.12 -25.72
N ASN A 267 18.82 -5.60 -24.98
CA ASN A 267 18.96 -4.39 -24.16
C ASN A 267 19.07 -4.67 -22.65
N GLY A 268 19.27 -5.92 -22.24
CA GLY A 268 19.44 -6.31 -20.83
C GLY A 268 18.18 -6.95 -20.23
N ILE A 269 18.00 -6.84 -18.92
CA ILE A 269 16.98 -7.58 -18.15
C ILE A 269 15.89 -6.66 -17.60
N ALA A 270 14.63 -7.06 -17.78
CA ALA A 270 13.46 -6.56 -17.07
C ALA A 270 13.08 -7.55 -15.96
N LEU A 271 13.30 -7.19 -14.70
CA LEU A 271 13.15 -8.11 -13.57
C LEU A 271 11.80 -7.93 -12.86
N CYS A 272 11.05 -9.01 -12.71
CA CYS A 272 9.84 -9.08 -11.88
C CYS A 272 10.10 -9.93 -10.63
N ILE A 273 9.78 -9.39 -9.46
CA ILE A 273 9.90 -10.09 -8.18
C ILE A 273 8.58 -10.80 -7.85
N ALA A 274 8.61 -12.13 -7.83
CA ALA A 274 7.45 -12.98 -7.58
C ALA A 274 7.44 -13.48 -6.12
N VAL A 275 6.74 -12.74 -5.26
CA VAL A 275 6.57 -13.04 -3.83
C VAL A 275 5.10 -12.92 -3.42
N SER A 276 4.77 -13.39 -2.22
CA SER A 276 3.45 -13.36 -1.59
C SER A 276 2.36 -14.24 -2.24
N ASP A 277 2.02 -14.01 -3.51
CA ASP A 277 0.91 -14.70 -4.17
C ASP A 277 1.12 -14.89 -5.68
N ARG A 278 0.78 -16.08 -6.18
CA ARG A 278 0.85 -16.46 -7.59
C ARG A 278 0.02 -15.58 -8.52
N SER A 279 -1.19 -15.22 -8.12
CA SER A 279 -2.11 -14.44 -8.96
C SER A 279 -1.59 -13.00 -9.18
N ILE A 280 -1.00 -12.42 -8.13
CA ILE A 280 -0.31 -11.12 -8.21
C ILE A 280 0.95 -11.25 -9.05
N ALA A 281 1.78 -12.26 -8.81
CA ALA A 281 3.01 -12.47 -9.57
C ALA A 281 2.72 -12.65 -11.07
N MET A 282 1.68 -13.40 -11.43
CA MET A 282 1.21 -13.57 -12.81
C MET A 282 0.89 -12.23 -13.48
N GLU A 283 0.15 -11.37 -12.80
CA GLU A 283 -0.23 -10.05 -13.30
C GLU A 283 1.00 -9.16 -13.55
N ILE A 284 1.91 -9.08 -12.59
CA ILE A 284 3.08 -8.22 -12.69
C ILE A 284 4.08 -8.78 -13.71
N ALA A 285 4.24 -10.11 -13.78
CA ALA A 285 5.03 -10.78 -14.80
C ALA A 285 4.47 -10.49 -16.21
N SER A 286 3.14 -10.45 -16.36
CA SER A 286 2.50 -10.09 -17.63
C SER A 286 2.88 -8.67 -18.07
N LYS A 287 2.77 -7.69 -17.16
CA LYS A 287 3.19 -6.33 -17.46
C LYS A 287 4.71 -6.22 -17.68
N ASN A 288 5.51 -6.99 -16.94
CA ASN A 288 6.95 -7.03 -17.11
C ASN A 288 7.34 -7.53 -18.51
N LEU A 289 6.70 -8.59 -19.02
CA LEU A 289 6.93 -9.09 -20.37
C LEU A 289 6.55 -8.06 -21.43
N GLN A 290 5.39 -7.41 -21.31
CA GLN A 290 5.00 -6.34 -22.25
C GLN A 290 6.03 -5.20 -22.30
N LEU A 291 6.51 -4.75 -21.13
CA LEU A 291 7.56 -3.73 -21.06
C LEU A 291 8.90 -4.23 -21.60
N ALA A 292 9.20 -5.52 -21.41
CA ALA A 292 10.39 -6.16 -21.94
C ALA A 292 10.36 -6.16 -23.47
N GLU A 293 9.23 -6.51 -24.09
CA GLU A 293 9.02 -6.45 -25.54
C GLU A 293 9.16 -5.02 -26.08
N GLU A 294 8.46 -4.05 -25.48
CA GLU A 294 8.52 -2.63 -25.86
C GLU A 294 9.97 -2.08 -25.80
N GLY A 295 10.73 -2.53 -24.81
CA GLY A 295 12.09 -2.06 -24.54
C GLY A 295 13.21 -2.94 -25.11
N GLY A 296 12.91 -4.09 -25.69
CA GLY A 296 13.90 -5.07 -26.17
C GLY A 296 14.73 -5.74 -25.06
N PHE A 297 14.15 -5.95 -23.87
CA PHE A 297 14.76 -6.62 -22.72
C PHE A 297 14.37 -8.11 -22.64
N SER A 298 15.12 -8.92 -21.90
CA SER A 298 14.67 -10.25 -21.45
C SER A 298 13.84 -10.10 -20.18
N ALA A 299 12.63 -10.66 -20.17
CA ALA A 299 11.77 -10.73 -19.01
C ALA A 299 12.20 -11.86 -18.06
N VAL A 300 12.59 -11.50 -16.83
CA VAL A 300 12.99 -12.46 -15.81
C VAL A 300 12.02 -12.40 -14.64
N VAL A 301 11.56 -13.56 -14.18
CA VAL A 301 10.80 -13.71 -12.93
C VAL A 301 11.69 -14.34 -11.87
N LEU A 302 11.79 -13.68 -10.70
CA LEU A 302 12.64 -14.11 -9.58
C LEU A 302 11.86 -14.09 -8.28
N GLY A 303 11.89 -15.18 -7.52
CA GLY A 303 11.29 -15.22 -6.18
C GLY A 303 11.10 -16.63 -5.64
N TYR A 304 10.28 -16.77 -4.60
CA TYR A 304 10.08 -18.05 -3.91
C TYR A 304 8.78 -18.77 -4.30
N ILE A 305 8.08 -18.32 -5.35
CA ILE A 305 6.93 -19.09 -5.85
C ILE A 305 7.43 -20.42 -6.39
N GLU A 306 6.85 -21.51 -5.88
CA GLU A 306 7.26 -22.87 -6.18
C GLU A 306 7.30 -23.13 -7.70
N PRO A 307 8.31 -23.84 -8.23
CA PRO A 307 8.45 -24.08 -9.65
C PRO A 307 7.20 -24.69 -10.30
N ALA A 308 6.46 -25.56 -9.60
CA ALA A 308 5.22 -26.15 -10.11
C ALA A 308 4.12 -25.09 -10.39
N GLU A 309 4.16 -23.97 -9.67
CA GLU A 309 3.18 -22.88 -9.78
C GLU A 309 3.56 -21.82 -10.83
N LEU A 310 4.83 -21.75 -11.23
CA LEU A 310 5.31 -20.83 -12.26
C LEU A 310 4.91 -21.27 -13.68
N LYS A 311 4.44 -22.51 -13.86
CA LYS A 311 3.98 -22.99 -15.16
C LYS A 311 2.88 -22.09 -15.74
N GLY A 312 3.09 -21.63 -16.97
CA GLY A 312 2.18 -20.74 -17.69
C GLY A 312 2.27 -19.27 -17.29
N MET A 313 3.15 -18.91 -16.35
CA MET A 313 3.49 -17.51 -16.08
C MET A 313 4.25 -16.94 -17.29
N PRO A 314 4.09 -15.66 -17.65
CA PRO A 314 4.84 -15.07 -18.76
C PRO A 314 6.21 -14.56 -18.32
N ALA A 315 7.29 -15.19 -18.80
CA ALA A 315 8.67 -14.75 -18.68
C ALA A 315 9.58 -15.53 -19.65
N ASP A 316 10.75 -14.96 -19.97
CA ASP A 316 11.79 -15.65 -20.73
C ASP A 316 12.64 -16.56 -19.82
N HIS A 317 12.86 -16.15 -18.57
CA HIS A 317 13.60 -16.95 -17.58
C HIS A 317 12.97 -16.89 -16.18
N TYR A 318 13.11 -17.99 -15.45
CA TYR A 318 12.64 -18.13 -14.07
C TYR A 318 13.80 -18.42 -13.13
N VAL A 319 13.85 -17.72 -12.00
CA VAL A 319 14.81 -17.92 -10.92
C VAL A 319 14.05 -18.21 -9.63
N PHE A 320 14.09 -19.46 -9.18
CA PHE A 320 13.50 -19.87 -7.91
C PHE A 320 14.51 -19.68 -6.78
N VAL A 321 14.11 -18.96 -5.73
CA VAL A 321 14.94 -18.62 -4.57
C VAL A 321 14.34 -19.25 -3.33
N GLN A 322 15.11 -20.09 -2.64
CA GLN A 322 14.70 -20.74 -1.39
C GLN A 322 14.90 -19.83 -0.18
N GLU A 323 14.21 -18.68 -0.16
CA GLU A 323 14.29 -17.71 0.92
C GLU A 323 12.97 -16.95 1.06
N GLU A 324 12.32 -17.05 2.23
CA GLU A 324 11.04 -16.37 2.52
C GLU A 324 11.23 -15.15 3.44
N ASP A 325 12.35 -15.03 4.16
CA ASP A 325 12.57 -13.86 5.00
C ASP A 325 12.80 -12.62 4.13
N SER A 326 11.99 -11.58 4.32
CA SER A 326 12.00 -10.38 3.48
C SER A 326 13.37 -9.69 3.45
N ARG A 327 14.16 -9.72 4.54
CA ARG A 327 15.48 -9.10 4.59
C ARG A 327 16.52 -9.97 3.87
N CYS A 328 16.43 -11.28 3.99
CA CYS A 328 17.32 -12.20 3.28
C CYS A 328 17.00 -12.29 1.78
N MET A 329 15.73 -12.28 1.40
CA MET A 329 15.30 -12.12 0.00
C MET A 329 15.81 -10.80 -0.59
N ALA A 330 15.70 -9.69 0.16
CA ALA A 330 16.27 -8.41 -0.27
C ALA A 330 17.80 -8.49 -0.46
N LYS A 331 18.54 -9.17 0.43
CA LYS A 331 19.99 -9.39 0.27
C LYS A 331 20.31 -10.19 -0.99
N PHE A 332 19.55 -11.25 -1.27
CA PHE A 332 19.69 -12.04 -2.49
C PHE A 332 19.45 -11.18 -3.74
N ILE A 333 18.34 -10.44 -3.77
CA ILE A 333 17.99 -9.56 -4.89
C ILE A 333 19.06 -8.48 -5.10
N SER A 334 19.57 -7.87 -4.03
CA SER A 334 20.69 -6.92 -4.12
C SER A 334 21.93 -7.52 -4.78
N GLY A 335 22.28 -8.76 -4.41
CA GLY A 335 23.38 -9.50 -5.03
C GLY A 335 23.11 -9.80 -6.50
N TYR A 336 21.89 -10.21 -6.83
CA TYR A 336 21.45 -10.47 -8.21
C TYR A 336 21.55 -9.20 -9.06
N ILE A 337 21.04 -8.06 -8.58
CA ILE A 337 21.10 -6.76 -9.27
C ILE A 337 22.56 -6.36 -9.56
N ARG A 338 23.47 -6.51 -8.58
CA ARG A 338 24.90 -6.21 -8.78
C ARG A 338 25.56 -7.11 -9.83
N LYS A 339 25.12 -8.36 -9.96
CA LYS A 339 25.70 -9.35 -10.88
C LYS A 339 25.12 -9.29 -12.30
N ARG A 340 23.82 -9.01 -12.40
CA ARG A 340 23.04 -9.12 -13.65
C ARG A 340 22.62 -7.77 -14.22
N GLU A 341 22.80 -6.69 -13.47
CA GLU A 341 22.57 -5.30 -13.90
C GLU A 341 21.26 -5.11 -14.69
N PRO A 342 20.08 -5.45 -14.11
CA PRO A 342 18.83 -5.25 -14.81
C PRO A 342 18.60 -3.76 -15.12
N SER A 343 17.78 -3.49 -16.13
CA SER A 343 17.36 -2.14 -16.52
C SER A 343 16.31 -1.59 -15.54
N PHE A 344 15.37 -2.45 -15.11
CA PHE A 344 14.41 -2.12 -14.08
C PHE A 344 13.97 -3.35 -13.28
N VAL A 345 13.40 -3.10 -12.09
CA VAL A 345 12.88 -4.13 -11.19
C VAL A 345 11.48 -3.76 -10.72
N LEU A 346 10.51 -4.65 -10.95
CA LEU A 346 9.13 -4.52 -10.52
C LEU A 346 8.86 -5.42 -9.32
N TYR A 347 8.22 -4.85 -8.30
CA TYR A 347 7.82 -5.54 -7.08
C TYR A 347 6.30 -5.46 -6.92
N PRO A 348 5.63 -6.45 -6.31
CA PRO A 348 4.26 -6.29 -5.88
C PRO A 348 4.15 -5.24 -4.77
N SER A 349 3.11 -4.42 -4.83
CA SER A 349 2.80 -3.42 -3.80
C SER A 349 2.09 -4.03 -2.57
N THR A 350 2.37 -5.30 -2.27
CA THR A 350 1.91 -6.03 -1.08
C THR A 350 2.68 -5.59 0.15
N VAL A 351 2.24 -6.01 1.34
CA VAL A 351 2.96 -5.76 2.60
C VAL A 351 4.42 -6.18 2.46
N GLU A 352 4.67 -7.44 2.10
CA GLU A 352 6.00 -8.00 1.94
C GLU A 352 6.79 -7.40 0.77
N GLY A 353 6.16 -7.24 -0.41
CA GLY A 353 6.84 -6.70 -1.58
C GLY A 353 7.36 -5.28 -1.34
N ARG A 354 6.65 -4.46 -0.55
CA ARG A 354 7.10 -3.14 -0.10
C ARG A 354 8.25 -3.21 0.92
N GLU A 355 8.25 -4.19 1.83
CA GLU A 355 9.40 -4.40 2.74
C GLU A 355 10.67 -4.71 1.95
N ILE A 356 10.59 -5.70 1.05
CA ILE A 356 11.71 -6.15 0.21
C ILE A 356 12.22 -5.00 -0.65
N ALA A 357 11.33 -4.31 -1.37
CA ALA A 357 11.71 -3.20 -2.25
C ALA A 357 12.42 -2.07 -1.49
N GLY A 358 11.91 -1.68 -0.30
CA GLY A 358 12.55 -0.65 0.53
C GLY A 358 13.92 -1.07 1.05
N PHE A 359 14.10 -2.35 1.41
CA PHE A 359 15.41 -2.87 1.80
C PHE A 359 16.42 -2.85 0.65
N VAL A 360 16.02 -3.27 -0.56
CA VAL A 360 16.89 -3.26 -1.75
C VAL A 360 17.26 -1.82 -2.14
N ALA A 361 16.28 -0.91 -2.14
CA ALA A 361 16.50 0.50 -2.47
C ALA A 361 17.51 1.15 -1.52
N ALA A 362 17.39 0.89 -0.21
CA ALA A 362 18.36 1.39 0.77
C ALA A 362 19.74 0.73 0.68
N ASP A 363 19.81 -0.57 0.41
CA ASP A 363 21.07 -1.31 0.29
C ASP A 363 21.92 -0.86 -0.91
N LEU A 364 21.25 -0.57 -2.03
CA LEU A 364 21.90 -0.21 -3.30
C LEU A 364 21.90 1.30 -3.57
N GLY A 365 21.17 2.10 -2.78
CA GLY A 365 21.05 3.54 -2.99
C GLY A 365 20.21 3.91 -4.22
N LEU A 366 19.17 3.14 -4.51
CA LEU A 366 18.35 3.26 -5.73
C LEU A 366 17.04 4.01 -5.48
N GLY A 367 16.54 4.68 -6.52
CA GLY A 367 15.23 5.31 -6.51
C GLY A 367 14.10 4.30 -6.73
N LEU A 368 13.07 4.39 -5.89
CA LEU A 368 11.94 3.48 -5.86
C LEU A 368 10.62 4.26 -5.93
N THR A 369 9.83 4.07 -6.99
CA THR A 369 8.47 4.63 -7.06
C THR A 369 7.46 3.65 -6.49
N ALA A 370 6.70 4.06 -5.48
CA ALA A 370 5.73 3.19 -4.84
C ALA A 370 4.35 3.21 -5.52
N ASP A 371 3.73 2.04 -5.58
CA ASP A 371 2.32 1.84 -5.85
C ASP A 371 1.87 2.32 -7.23
N CYS A 372 2.68 2.03 -8.25
CA CYS A 372 2.40 2.43 -9.62
C CYS A 372 1.11 1.78 -10.13
N VAL A 373 0.33 2.57 -10.88
CA VAL A 373 -0.92 2.18 -11.55
C VAL A 373 -0.80 2.19 -13.07
N ASP A 374 0.32 2.68 -13.61
CA ASP A 374 0.71 2.50 -15.00
C ASP A 374 2.25 2.54 -15.11
N LEU A 375 2.78 1.88 -16.14
CA LEU A 375 4.21 1.74 -16.42
C LEU A 375 4.39 1.73 -17.94
N ARG A 376 5.38 2.48 -18.44
CA ARG A 376 5.68 2.58 -19.87
C ARG A 376 7.18 2.67 -20.14
N ILE A 377 7.61 2.20 -21.30
CA ILE A 377 8.97 2.47 -21.80
C ILE A 377 8.95 3.73 -22.67
N ASP A 378 9.81 4.69 -22.34
CA ASP A 378 10.04 5.91 -23.13
C ASP A 378 11.54 6.15 -23.24
N GLY A 379 12.07 6.13 -24.47
CA GLY A 379 13.51 6.27 -24.73
C GLY A 379 14.38 5.25 -23.97
N GLY A 380 13.89 4.01 -23.81
CA GLY A 380 14.58 2.95 -23.08
C GLY A 380 14.54 3.06 -21.55
N LYS A 381 13.75 4.00 -21.00
CA LYS A 381 13.57 4.19 -19.55
C LYS A 381 12.13 3.86 -19.12
N LEU A 382 11.99 3.30 -17.93
CA LEU A 382 10.72 3.06 -17.25
C LEU A 382 10.15 4.36 -16.68
N ILE A 383 9.05 4.80 -17.28
CA ILE A 383 8.20 5.87 -16.78
C ILE A 383 7.16 5.27 -15.84
N GLN A 384 7.07 5.83 -14.63
CA GLN A 384 6.31 5.28 -13.51
C GLN A 384 5.16 6.21 -13.15
N TYR A 385 3.91 5.74 -13.26
CA TYR A 385 2.73 6.54 -12.96
C TYR A 385 2.18 6.18 -11.59
N LYS A 386 2.32 7.12 -10.65
CA LYS A 386 1.99 6.92 -9.24
C LYS A 386 0.80 7.76 -8.82
N PRO A 387 -0.24 7.17 -8.20
CA PRO A 387 -1.30 7.95 -7.59
C PRO A 387 -0.82 8.62 -6.30
N ALA A 388 -1.35 9.81 -6.03
CA ALA A 388 -1.13 10.57 -4.81
C ALA A 388 -2.41 11.26 -4.36
N PHE A 389 -2.44 11.69 -3.09
CA PHE A 389 -3.57 12.37 -2.46
C PHE A 389 -4.90 11.61 -2.62
N GLY A 390 -4.93 10.35 -2.18
CA GLY A 390 -6.12 9.49 -2.33
C GLY A 390 -6.51 9.21 -3.78
N GLY A 391 -5.53 9.21 -4.70
CA GLY A 391 -5.74 9.00 -6.13
C GLY A 391 -6.34 10.20 -6.87
N GLY A 392 -6.35 11.39 -6.27
CA GLY A 392 -6.71 12.66 -6.92
C GLY A 392 -5.75 13.05 -8.03
N ILE A 393 -4.51 12.61 -7.93
CA ILE A 393 -3.45 12.96 -8.87
C ILE A 393 -2.73 11.70 -9.30
N ILE A 394 -2.32 11.66 -10.56
CA ILE A 394 -1.30 10.74 -11.04
C ILE A 394 -0.03 11.55 -11.33
N ALA A 395 1.05 11.20 -10.65
CA ALA A 395 2.38 11.74 -10.87
C ALA A 395 3.14 10.87 -11.87
N ARG A 396 3.74 11.50 -12.88
CA ARG A 396 4.70 10.88 -13.79
C ARG A 396 6.09 10.98 -13.17
N ILE A 397 6.71 9.85 -12.85
CA ILE A 397 7.97 9.76 -12.12
C ILE A 397 9.00 8.97 -12.95
N TYR A 398 10.26 9.38 -12.85
CA TYR A 398 11.39 8.58 -13.34
C TYR A 398 12.50 8.52 -12.28
N SER A 399 13.34 7.48 -12.36
CA SER A 399 14.50 7.31 -11.49
C SER A 399 15.77 7.78 -12.19
N LYS A 400 16.62 8.52 -11.46
CA LYS A 400 17.98 8.93 -11.85
C LYS A 400 18.99 7.78 -11.76
N THR A 401 18.67 6.75 -10.98
CA THR A 401 19.51 5.57 -10.75
C THR A 401 19.11 4.40 -11.65
N SER A 402 20.01 3.43 -11.82
CA SER A 402 19.78 2.17 -12.53
C SER A 402 20.16 0.97 -11.63
N PRO A 403 19.37 -0.12 -11.57
CA PRO A 403 18.05 -0.27 -12.18
C PRO A 403 17.04 0.75 -11.64
N GLN A 404 16.01 1.01 -12.44
CA GLN A 404 14.84 1.75 -11.99
C GLN A 404 13.91 0.79 -11.24
N MET A 405 13.46 1.16 -10.04
CA MET A 405 12.63 0.26 -9.22
C MET A 405 11.22 0.83 -9.05
N ALA A 406 10.22 -0.05 -9.11
CA ALA A 406 8.85 0.31 -8.81
C ALA A 406 8.12 -0.79 -8.04
N THR A 407 7.30 -0.42 -7.05
CA THR A 407 6.23 -1.32 -6.58
C THR A 407 4.97 -1.07 -7.39
N VAL A 408 4.25 -2.14 -7.71
CA VAL A 408 3.12 -2.15 -8.64
C VAL A 408 1.85 -2.57 -7.91
N ARG A 409 0.81 -1.74 -8.00
CA ARG A 409 -0.48 -2.00 -7.35
C ARG A 409 -1.13 -3.25 -7.96
N PRO A 410 -1.46 -4.28 -7.15
CA PRO A 410 -2.18 -5.45 -7.65
C PRO A 410 -3.58 -5.12 -8.17
N GLY A 411 -4.06 -5.89 -9.15
CA GLY A 411 -5.38 -5.79 -9.76
C GLY A 411 -5.52 -4.72 -10.85
N ILE A 412 -4.42 -4.11 -11.29
CA ILE A 412 -4.43 -3.04 -12.30
C ILE A 412 -4.21 -3.60 -13.70
N PHE A 413 -3.29 -4.54 -13.87
CA PHE A 413 -2.89 -5.06 -15.17
C PHE A 413 -3.64 -6.33 -15.53
N LYS A 414 -3.69 -6.62 -16.84
CA LYS A 414 -4.21 -7.89 -17.34
C LYS A 414 -3.22 -9.01 -17.06
N ARG A 415 -3.74 -10.22 -16.90
CA ARG A 415 -2.92 -11.44 -16.82
C ARG A 415 -2.85 -12.08 -18.20
N MET A 416 -1.66 -12.48 -18.61
CA MET A 416 -1.42 -13.29 -19.80
C MET A 416 -1.03 -14.69 -19.39
N GLN A 417 -1.26 -15.65 -20.27
CA GLN A 417 -0.77 -17.02 -20.11
C GLN A 417 0.34 -17.28 -21.13
N SER A 418 1.43 -17.92 -20.71
CA SER A 418 2.48 -18.38 -21.63
C SER A 418 2.31 -19.85 -21.97
N ASP A 419 2.56 -20.19 -23.24
CA ASP A 419 2.69 -21.56 -23.75
C ASP A 419 4.16 -21.96 -24.01
N GLY A 420 5.10 -21.09 -23.64
CA GLY A 420 6.52 -21.26 -23.89
C GLY A 420 7.21 -22.37 -23.08
N GLU A 421 8.44 -22.70 -23.47
CA GLU A 421 9.27 -23.66 -22.73
C GLU A 421 9.52 -23.17 -21.29
N PHE A 422 9.41 -24.11 -20.35
CA PHE A 422 9.46 -23.84 -18.92
C PHE A 422 10.73 -24.46 -18.31
N SER A 423 11.74 -23.63 -18.04
CA SER A 423 12.95 -24.02 -17.32
C SER A 423 13.23 -23.07 -16.15
N VAL A 424 13.53 -23.61 -14.98
CA VAL A 424 13.74 -22.83 -13.75
C VAL A 424 15.18 -22.99 -13.26
N GLU A 425 15.89 -21.87 -13.09
CA GLU A 425 17.15 -21.83 -12.35
C GLU A 425 16.84 -21.88 -10.85
N VAL A 426 17.29 -22.93 -10.17
CA VAL A 426 17.21 -23.01 -8.70
C VAL A 426 18.43 -22.33 -8.10
N ALA A 427 18.20 -21.21 -7.44
CA ALA A 427 19.24 -20.48 -6.73
C ALA A 427 19.32 -20.90 -5.26
N GLY A 428 20.54 -21.00 -4.73
CA GLY A 428 20.78 -21.24 -3.32
C GLY A 428 20.36 -20.04 -2.45
N SER A 429 20.14 -20.29 -1.16
CA SER A 429 19.84 -19.23 -0.20
C SER A 429 21.02 -18.29 0.00
N SER A 430 20.73 -17.05 0.40
CA SER A 430 21.78 -16.14 0.86
C SER A 430 22.27 -16.59 2.24
N GLU A 431 23.58 -16.50 2.54
CA GLU A 431 24.07 -16.63 3.92
C GLU A 431 23.57 -15.43 4.74
N CYS A 432 22.33 -15.53 5.23
CA CYS A 432 21.62 -14.47 5.93
C CYS A 432 20.80 -15.07 7.05
N THR A 433 20.93 -14.49 8.24
CA THR A 433 20.04 -14.75 9.35
C THR A 433 19.10 -13.56 9.46
N GLY A 434 17.83 -13.75 9.09
CA GLY A 434 16.81 -12.71 9.22
C GLY A 434 16.71 -12.17 10.64
N ASN A 435 16.22 -10.93 10.77
CA ASN A 435 16.12 -10.22 12.05
C ASN A 435 14.73 -10.33 12.70
N ALA A 436 13.80 -11.04 12.04
CA ALA A 436 12.43 -11.26 12.49
C ALA A 436 12.09 -12.76 12.35
N LYS A 437 11.86 -13.45 13.47
CA LYS A 437 11.53 -14.87 13.47
C LYS A 437 10.02 -15.05 13.38
N LYS A 438 9.52 -15.71 12.33
CA LYS A 438 8.11 -16.11 12.22
C LYS A 438 7.79 -17.14 13.32
N ILE A 439 6.76 -16.87 14.12
CA ILE A 439 6.31 -17.72 15.24
C ILE A 439 5.05 -18.49 14.86
N SER A 440 4.08 -17.81 14.25
CA SER A 440 2.80 -18.41 13.85
C SER A 440 2.13 -17.61 12.75
N GLU A 441 1.15 -18.21 12.10
CA GLU A 441 0.33 -17.57 11.08
C GLU A 441 -1.13 -18.03 11.24
N VAL A 442 -2.04 -17.07 11.23
CA VAL A 442 -3.49 -17.32 11.29
C VAL A 442 -4.11 -16.78 10.02
N ASN A 443 -4.60 -17.68 9.17
CA ASN A 443 -5.25 -17.30 7.92
C ASN A 443 -6.61 -16.65 8.18
N VAL A 444 -6.92 -15.65 7.36
CA VAL A 444 -8.28 -15.10 7.27
C VAL A 444 -9.20 -16.22 6.76
N PRO A 445 -10.43 -16.35 7.30
CA PRO A 445 -11.34 -17.42 6.89
C PRO A 445 -11.57 -17.44 5.36
N PRO A 446 -11.62 -18.62 4.71
CA PRO A 446 -11.62 -18.74 3.24
C PRO A 446 -12.72 -17.99 2.50
N GLN A 447 -13.87 -17.75 3.14
CA GLN A 447 -14.98 -16.97 2.58
C GLN A 447 -14.63 -15.48 2.38
N PHE A 448 -13.56 -14.99 3.01
CA PHE A 448 -13.07 -13.62 2.92
C PHE A 448 -11.80 -13.57 2.05
N LYS A 449 -11.98 -13.82 0.74
CA LYS A 449 -10.93 -13.71 -0.27
C LYS A 449 -10.25 -12.31 -0.26
N PRO A 450 -8.98 -12.19 -0.66
CA PRO A 450 -8.29 -10.89 -0.70
C PRO A 450 -8.87 -9.92 -1.73
N LEU A 451 -9.16 -8.70 -1.29
CA LEU A 451 -9.78 -7.67 -2.11
C LEU A 451 -8.92 -7.20 -3.29
N ASN A 452 -7.61 -7.03 -3.06
CA ASN A 452 -6.66 -6.45 -4.04
C ASN A 452 -6.37 -7.36 -5.24
N GLN A 453 -6.78 -8.63 -5.20
CA GLN A 453 -6.56 -9.62 -6.27
C GLN A 453 -7.83 -9.95 -7.05
N SER A 454 -8.97 -9.41 -6.60
CA SER A 454 -10.28 -9.88 -7.01
C SER A 454 -10.79 -9.13 -8.22
N ARG A 455 -11.26 -9.89 -9.20
CA ARG A 455 -11.86 -9.36 -10.44
C ARG A 455 -13.25 -8.80 -10.21
N VAL A 456 -14.03 -9.48 -9.37
CA VAL A 456 -15.34 -9.03 -8.93
C VAL A 456 -15.28 -8.84 -7.43
N VAL A 457 -15.76 -7.68 -6.97
CA VAL A 457 -15.90 -7.38 -5.55
C VAL A 457 -17.34 -6.96 -5.28
N VAL A 458 -18.03 -7.75 -4.47
CA VAL A 458 -19.29 -7.36 -3.84
C VAL A 458 -18.93 -6.62 -2.56
N ALA A 459 -19.56 -5.49 -2.26
CA ALA A 459 -19.27 -4.77 -1.03
C ALA A 459 -20.53 -4.25 -0.35
N VAL A 460 -20.52 -4.29 0.98
CA VAL A 460 -21.66 -3.86 1.81
C VAL A 460 -21.36 -2.63 2.66
N GLY A 461 -22.34 -1.75 2.75
CA GLY A 461 -22.34 -0.61 3.67
C GLY A 461 -23.28 -0.81 4.85
N LYS A 462 -23.42 0.22 5.68
CA LYS A 462 -24.39 0.23 6.79
C LYS A 462 -25.84 0.02 6.33
N GLY A 463 -26.15 0.23 5.05
CA GLY A 463 -27.46 -0.09 4.46
C GLY A 463 -27.84 -1.58 4.56
N ILE A 464 -26.90 -2.47 4.88
CA ILE A 464 -27.16 -3.89 5.18
C ILE A 464 -27.88 -4.11 6.53
N LYS A 465 -27.95 -3.08 7.38
CA LYS A 465 -28.69 -2.99 8.66
C LYS A 465 -28.21 -3.87 9.82
N LYS A 466 -27.95 -5.16 9.63
CA LYS A 466 -27.61 -6.11 10.72
C LYS A 466 -26.55 -7.15 10.31
N PRO A 467 -25.81 -7.76 11.26
CA PRO A 467 -24.74 -8.71 10.95
C PRO A 467 -25.22 -9.98 10.23
N ASP A 468 -26.42 -10.49 10.53
CA ASP A 468 -26.92 -11.71 9.84
C ASP A 468 -27.12 -11.49 8.34
N ASN A 469 -27.46 -10.26 7.93
CA ASN A 469 -27.61 -9.92 6.52
C ASN A 469 -26.27 -9.93 5.76
N VAL A 470 -25.15 -9.75 6.46
CA VAL A 470 -23.81 -9.87 5.86
C VAL A 470 -23.57 -11.31 5.40
N LYS A 471 -24.10 -12.32 6.10
CA LYS A 471 -23.98 -13.73 5.70
C LYS A 471 -24.62 -13.99 4.33
N GLU A 472 -25.77 -13.38 4.06
CA GLU A 472 -26.43 -13.48 2.75
C GLU A 472 -25.60 -12.79 1.65
N ALA A 473 -24.97 -11.65 1.95
CA ALA A 473 -24.06 -10.99 1.02
C ALA A 473 -22.78 -11.81 0.74
N VAL A 474 -22.25 -12.52 1.74
CA VAL A 474 -21.13 -13.46 1.58
C VAL A 474 -21.54 -14.61 0.65
N GLN A 475 -22.73 -15.19 0.83
CA GLN A 475 -23.24 -16.25 -0.06
C GLN A 475 -23.36 -15.78 -1.52
N LEU A 476 -23.86 -14.55 -1.73
CA LEU A 476 -23.90 -13.95 -3.06
C LEU A 476 -22.49 -13.82 -3.65
N ALA A 477 -21.52 -13.31 -2.88
CA ALA A 477 -20.14 -13.17 -3.34
C ALA A 477 -19.52 -14.53 -3.71
N GLU A 478 -19.73 -15.55 -2.88
CA GLU A 478 -19.26 -16.92 -3.15
C GLU A 478 -19.82 -17.46 -4.47
N LYS A 479 -21.11 -17.24 -4.75
CA LYS A 479 -21.76 -17.69 -5.98
C LYS A 479 -21.27 -16.97 -7.23
N LEU A 480 -20.80 -15.74 -7.09
CA LEU A 480 -20.21 -14.95 -8.16
C LEU A 480 -18.69 -15.16 -8.31
N ASP A 481 -18.09 -16.06 -7.50
CA ASP A 481 -16.64 -16.18 -7.34
C ASP A 481 -15.96 -14.82 -6.99
N ALA A 482 -16.70 -13.94 -6.34
CA ALA A 482 -16.28 -12.60 -5.97
C ALA A 482 -15.67 -12.56 -4.56
N SER A 483 -14.87 -11.53 -4.29
CA SER A 483 -14.58 -11.14 -2.91
C SER A 483 -15.70 -10.31 -2.31
N ILE A 484 -15.85 -10.40 -0.99
CA ILE A 484 -16.81 -9.64 -0.20
C ILE A 484 -16.10 -8.56 0.62
N GLY A 485 -16.31 -7.30 0.28
CA GLY A 485 -15.78 -6.13 0.97
C GLY A 485 -16.81 -5.40 1.84
N ALA A 486 -16.35 -4.43 2.62
CA ALA A 486 -17.19 -3.61 3.47
C ALA A 486 -16.64 -2.19 3.68
N THR A 487 -17.57 -1.28 3.97
CA THR A 487 -17.23 0.07 4.47
C THR A 487 -16.64 0.00 5.88
N ARG A 488 -15.83 1.00 6.26
CA ARG A 488 -15.27 1.12 7.63
C ARG A 488 -16.31 0.95 8.76
N PRO A 489 -17.51 1.56 8.72
CA PRO A 489 -18.50 1.38 9.79
C PRO A 489 -18.95 -0.08 10.00
N VAL A 490 -19.06 -0.88 8.94
CA VAL A 490 -19.44 -2.31 9.05
C VAL A 490 -18.33 -3.11 9.75
N VAL A 491 -17.08 -2.80 9.42
CA VAL A 491 -15.90 -3.42 10.02
C VAL A 491 -15.67 -2.94 11.45
N ASP A 492 -15.90 -1.66 11.74
CA ASP A 492 -15.84 -1.09 13.10
C ASP A 492 -16.85 -1.75 14.05
N LEU A 493 -18.01 -2.17 13.52
CA LEU A 493 -19.02 -2.94 14.26
C LEU A 493 -18.66 -4.43 14.45
N GLY A 494 -17.56 -4.90 13.87
CA GLY A 494 -17.10 -6.28 13.96
C GLY A 494 -17.89 -7.26 13.09
N TRP A 495 -18.67 -6.79 12.11
CA TRP A 495 -19.47 -7.67 11.26
C TRP A 495 -18.65 -8.37 10.17
N MET A 496 -17.49 -7.79 9.82
CA MET A 496 -16.55 -8.33 8.85
C MET A 496 -15.11 -8.08 9.30
N PRO A 497 -14.17 -8.94 8.89
CA PRO A 497 -12.76 -8.72 9.19
C PRO A 497 -12.25 -7.46 8.48
N ARG A 498 -11.25 -6.83 9.09
CA ARG A 498 -10.64 -5.59 8.59
C ARG A 498 -9.92 -5.71 7.26
N GLN A 499 -9.44 -6.91 6.92
CA GLN A 499 -8.89 -7.22 5.60
C GLN A 499 -9.91 -7.02 4.47
N GLN A 500 -11.20 -6.91 4.81
CA GLN A 500 -12.28 -6.63 3.88
C GLN A 500 -12.71 -5.14 3.90
N GLN A 501 -11.99 -4.27 4.62
CA GLN A 501 -12.29 -2.85 4.65
C GLN A 501 -11.79 -2.16 3.37
N ILE A 502 -12.69 -1.51 2.64
CA ILE A 502 -12.36 -0.70 1.46
C ILE A 502 -12.36 0.79 1.85
N GLY A 503 -11.42 1.56 1.30
CA GLY A 503 -11.37 3.02 1.44
C GLY A 503 -9.98 3.57 1.75
N LEU A 504 -9.91 4.86 2.05
CA LEU A 504 -8.69 5.65 2.30
C LEU A 504 -7.80 5.07 3.40
N THR A 505 -8.39 4.53 4.48
CA THR A 505 -7.65 3.85 5.56
C THR A 505 -7.81 2.33 5.50
N GLY A 506 -8.42 1.82 4.43
CA GLY A 506 -8.59 0.40 4.14
C GLY A 506 -7.70 -0.02 2.97
N ILE A 507 -8.22 -0.94 2.15
CA ILE A 507 -7.59 -1.39 0.92
C ILE A 507 -8.17 -0.58 -0.24
N SER A 508 -7.29 -0.03 -1.08
CA SER A 508 -7.66 0.48 -2.40
C SER A 508 -7.65 -0.68 -3.40
N ILE A 509 -8.72 -0.81 -4.18
CA ILE A 509 -9.02 -1.96 -5.04
C ILE A 509 -9.25 -1.50 -6.48
N SER A 510 -8.98 -2.39 -7.43
CA SER A 510 -9.10 -2.12 -8.86
C SER A 510 -9.86 -3.24 -9.61
N PRO A 511 -11.01 -3.74 -9.11
CA PRO A 511 -11.70 -4.86 -9.74
C PRO A 511 -12.22 -4.51 -11.14
N ASP A 512 -12.43 -5.53 -11.97
CA ASP A 512 -13.17 -5.38 -13.23
C ASP A 512 -14.61 -4.90 -12.96
N VAL A 513 -15.24 -5.45 -11.90
CA VAL A 513 -16.59 -5.10 -11.47
C VAL A 513 -16.65 -4.95 -9.95
N TYR A 514 -17.11 -3.78 -9.50
CA TYR A 514 -17.40 -3.49 -8.11
C TYR A 514 -18.91 -3.29 -7.90
N ILE A 515 -19.52 -4.10 -7.04
CA ILE A 515 -20.96 -4.05 -6.73
C ILE A 515 -21.12 -3.46 -5.33
N ALA A 516 -21.55 -2.21 -5.25
CA ALA A 516 -21.73 -1.44 -4.01
C ALA A 516 -23.16 -1.57 -3.49
N ILE A 517 -23.38 -2.35 -2.44
CA ILE A 517 -24.72 -2.64 -1.89
C ILE A 517 -24.94 -1.89 -0.57
N GLY A 518 -25.88 -0.96 -0.54
CA GLY A 518 -26.23 -0.21 0.67
C GLY A 518 -25.09 0.71 1.17
N ILE A 519 -24.28 1.21 0.24
CA ILE A 519 -23.17 2.13 0.49
C ILE A 519 -23.61 3.54 0.10
N SER A 520 -23.37 4.53 0.98
CA SER A 520 -23.80 5.92 0.75
C SER A 520 -22.94 6.68 -0.25
N GLY A 521 -21.66 6.30 -0.41
CA GLY A 521 -20.72 7.01 -1.28
C GLY A 521 -19.90 8.09 -0.60
N HIS A 522 -19.65 7.96 0.71
CA HIS A 522 -18.71 8.84 1.42
C HIS A 522 -17.31 8.79 0.77
N ASP A 523 -16.66 9.95 0.60
CA ASP A 523 -15.41 10.09 -0.17
C ASP A 523 -14.30 9.15 0.31
N ASN A 524 -14.10 9.04 1.62
CA ASN A 524 -13.20 8.07 2.23
C ASN A 524 -13.39 6.63 1.75
N HIS A 525 -14.61 6.20 1.40
CA HIS A 525 -14.84 4.87 0.82
C HIS A 525 -14.52 4.87 -0.67
N VAL A 526 -15.04 5.87 -1.40
CA VAL A 526 -14.96 5.99 -2.86
C VAL A 526 -13.52 6.11 -3.36
N VAL A 527 -12.63 6.75 -2.59
CA VAL A 527 -11.18 6.76 -2.87
C VAL A 527 -10.63 5.34 -3.06
N GLY A 528 -11.10 4.39 -2.26
CA GLY A 528 -10.70 2.99 -2.34
C GLY A 528 -11.18 2.27 -3.60
N THR A 529 -12.20 2.78 -4.30
CA THR A 529 -12.82 2.11 -5.46
C THR A 529 -12.62 2.86 -6.77
N ARG A 530 -11.86 3.97 -6.75
CA ARG A 530 -11.69 4.88 -7.90
C ARG A 530 -11.21 4.17 -9.16
N TYR A 531 -10.36 3.15 -9.00
CA TYR A 531 -9.74 2.38 -10.07
C TYR A 531 -10.54 1.14 -10.50
N ALA A 532 -11.72 0.88 -9.91
CA ALA A 532 -12.60 -0.17 -10.39
C ALA A 532 -13.00 0.12 -11.85
N LYS A 533 -12.92 -0.85 -12.75
CA LYS A 533 -13.26 -0.60 -14.17
C LYS A 533 -14.74 -0.30 -14.33
N LYS A 534 -15.60 -1.07 -13.66
CA LYS A 534 -17.05 -0.84 -13.58
C LYS A 534 -17.55 -0.82 -12.14
N ILE A 535 -18.42 0.15 -11.84
CA ILE A 535 -19.08 0.30 -10.55
C ILE A 535 -20.60 0.19 -10.75
N ILE A 536 -21.20 -0.78 -10.08
CA ILE A 536 -22.65 -0.98 -10.01
C ILE A 536 -23.07 -0.63 -8.58
N ALA A 537 -23.92 0.37 -8.41
CA ALA A 537 -24.40 0.81 -7.11
C ALA A 537 -25.85 0.39 -6.89
N VAL A 538 -26.14 -0.18 -5.72
CA VAL A 538 -27.47 -0.55 -5.26
C VAL A 538 -27.77 0.22 -3.98
N ASN A 539 -28.76 1.12 -4.05
CA ASN A 539 -29.17 1.92 -2.90
C ASN A 539 -30.67 2.22 -2.99
N ASN A 540 -31.39 2.22 -1.87
CA ASN A 540 -32.81 2.53 -1.85
C ASN A 540 -33.10 4.04 -1.94
N ASP A 541 -32.13 4.88 -1.59
CA ASP A 541 -32.21 6.33 -1.78
C ASP A 541 -31.71 6.69 -3.19
N PRO A 542 -32.60 7.14 -4.12
CA PRO A 542 -32.20 7.51 -5.48
C PRO A 542 -31.23 8.71 -5.53
N ASN A 543 -31.09 9.46 -4.44
CA ASN A 543 -30.18 10.61 -4.33
C ASN A 543 -28.87 10.26 -3.61
N ALA A 544 -28.61 8.97 -3.33
CA ALA A 544 -27.41 8.56 -2.63
C ALA A 544 -26.14 9.00 -3.40
N PRO A 545 -25.16 9.66 -2.73
CA PRO A 545 -23.94 10.15 -3.38
C PRO A 545 -23.15 9.08 -4.16
N ILE A 546 -23.26 7.80 -3.78
CA ILE A 546 -22.61 6.68 -4.48
C ILE A 546 -22.92 6.64 -5.98
N PHE A 547 -24.11 7.09 -6.40
CA PHE A 547 -24.50 7.10 -7.80
C PHE A 547 -23.67 8.07 -8.64
N GLN A 548 -23.09 9.13 -8.06
CA GLN A 548 -22.18 10.04 -8.77
C GLN A 548 -20.87 9.35 -9.19
N TYR A 549 -20.55 8.23 -8.55
CA TYR A 549 -19.33 7.46 -8.77
C TYR A 549 -19.61 6.12 -9.47
N ALA A 550 -20.85 5.85 -9.87
CA ALA A 550 -21.24 4.58 -10.47
C ALA A 550 -21.37 4.67 -11.99
N ASP A 551 -21.11 3.56 -12.69
CA ASP A 551 -21.51 3.39 -14.10
C ASP A 551 -22.97 2.98 -14.19
N TYR A 552 -23.42 2.14 -13.25
CA TYR A 552 -24.78 1.60 -13.22
C TYR A 552 -25.42 1.84 -11.85
N GLY A 553 -26.68 2.29 -11.85
CA GLY A 553 -27.45 2.55 -10.64
C GLY A 553 -28.69 1.67 -10.57
N ILE A 554 -28.95 1.09 -9.41
CA ILE A 554 -30.15 0.28 -9.12
C ILE A 554 -30.79 0.84 -7.85
N VAL A 555 -32.02 1.31 -7.97
CA VAL A 555 -32.79 1.86 -6.84
C VAL A 555 -33.61 0.74 -6.20
N LEU A 556 -33.02 0.04 -5.23
CA LEU A 556 -33.61 -1.14 -4.59
C LEU A 556 -33.10 -1.31 -3.15
N ASP A 557 -33.90 -1.93 -2.26
CA ASP A 557 -33.42 -2.31 -0.93
C ASP A 557 -32.29 -3.36 -1.05
N SER A 558 -31.28 -3.22 -0.19
CA SER A 558 -30.09 -4.09 -0.21
C SER A 558 -30.43 -5.57 -0.06
N MET A 559 -31.39 -5.93 0.79
CA MET A 559 -31.76 -7.33 1.02
C MET A 559 -32.66 -7.88 -0.08
N GLU A 560 -33.54 -7.04 -0.62
CA GLU A 560 -34.34 -7.41 -1.79
C GLU A 560 -33.44 -7.72 -2.98
N PHE A 561 -32.45 -6.86 -3.25
CA PHE A 561 -31.45 -7.09 -4.28
C PHE A 561 -30.66 -8.38 -4.06
N ILE A 562 -30.07 -8.57 -2.87
CA ILE A 562 -29.24 -9.74 -2.56
C ILE A 562 -30.04 -11.03 -2.75
N ARG A 563 -31.23 -11.12 -2.16
CA ARG A 563 -32.06 -12.33 -2.22
C ARG A 563 -32.58 -12.60 -3.63
N GLY A 564 -32.99 -11.55 -4.34
CA GLY A 564 -33.42 -11.68 -5.73
C GLY A 564 -32.28 -12.18 -6.63
N PHE A 565 -31.06 -11.69 -6.44
CA PHE A 565 -29.91 -12.14 -7.22
C PHE A 565 -29.52 -13.59 -6.88
N VAL A 566 -29.46 -13.95 -5.59
CA VAL A 566 -29.21 -15.33 -5.16
C VAL A 566 -30.24 -16.30 -5.76
N LYS A 567 -31.52 -15.92 -5.77
CA LYS A 567 -32.59 -16.70 -6.40
C LYS A 567 -32.39 -16.84 -7.91
N HIS A 568 -32.02 -15.76 -8.59
CA HIS A 568 -31.72 -15.78 -10.03
C HIS A 568 -30.57 -16.74 -10.38
N LEU A 569 -29.58 -16.88 -9.49
CA LEU A 569 -28.47 -17.84 -9.63
C LEU A 569 -28.89 -19.30 -9.32
N GLY A 570 -30.18 -19.58 -9.10
CA GLY A 570 -30.75 -20.93 -9.02
C GLY A 570 -30.81 -21.55 -7.63
N ILE A 571 -31.22 -20.78 -6.61
CA ILE A 571 -31.36 -21.23 -5.20
C ILE A 571 -32.72 -20.86 -4.62
#